data_AF-A0A7K3H6T4-F1
#
_entry.id   AF-A0A7K3H6T4-F1
#
_cell.length_a   1.000
_cell.length_b   1.000
_cell.length_c   1.000
_cell.angle_alpha   90.00
_cell.angle_beta   90.00
_cell.angle_gamma   90.00
#
_symmetry.space_group_name_H-M   'P 1'
#
loop_
_entity.id
_entity.type
_entity.pdbx_description
1 polymer ?
#
loop_
_entity_poly.entity_id
_entity_poly.type
_entity_poly.pdbx_seq_one_letter_code
_entity_poly.pdbx_strand_id
1 'polypeptide(L)'
;MPTPRTRIDRVRASAGIVQLALQQIEDELQGEVGAQELAQILRELHHEDHRQDGVFGSLAQLLTVAGQAAERIEPDHDGEMSGPLHEAAALITDSAGLHTYYATRALDPQGEAA
;
A
#
# COMPACT_ATOMS: atom_id res chain seq x y z
N MET A 1 21.48 -16.87 -27.56
CA MET A 1 20.68 -17.23 -26.36
C MET A 1 20.16 -15.95 -25.74
N PRO A 2 18.89 -15.89 -25.29
CA PRO A 2 18.39 -14.71 -24.60
C PRO A 2 19.12 -14.55 -23.26
N THR A 3 19.58 -13.34 -22.96
CA THR A 3 20.28 -13.01 -21.72
C THR A 3 19.34 -13.22 -20.53
N PRO A 4 19.77 -13.89 -19.45
CA PRO A 4 18.93 -14.06 -18.27
C PRO A 4 18.56 -12.68 -17.69
N ARG A 5 17.27 -12.49 -17.36
CA ARG A 5 16.76 -11.23 -16.80
C ARG A 5 17.49 -10.87 -15.51
N THR A 6 17.93 -9.62 -15.40
CA THR A 6 18.57 -9.11 -14.18
C THR A 6 17.55 -8.98 -13.03
N ARG A 7 18.03 -8.78 -11.80
CA ARG A 7 17.14 -8.50 -10.65
C ARG A 7 16.27 -7.27 -10.91
N ILE A 8 16.85 -6.21 -11.48
CA ILE A 8 16.14 -4.97 -11.76
C ILE A 8 15.10 -5.13 -12.88
N ASP A 9 15.36 -5.96 -13.90
CA ASP A 9 14.36 -6.23 -14.95
C ASP A 9 13.11 -6.91 -14.40
N ARG A 10 13.27 -7.83 -13.43
CA ARG A 10 12.14 -8.46 -12.76
C ARG A 10 11.35 -7.48 -11.90
N VAL A 11 12.04 -6.64 -11.11
CA VAL A 11 11.38 -5.60 -10.30
C VAL A 11 10.61 -4.61 -11.18
N ARG A 12 11.19 -4.20 -12.32
CA ARG A 12 10.49 -3.31 -13.28
C ARG A 12 9.23 -3.95 -13.85
N ALA A 13 9.28 -5.23 -14.21
CA ALA A 13 8.10 -5.93 -14.70
C ALA A 13 7.00 -6.01 -13.62
N SER A 14 7.36 -6.36 -12.38
CA SER A 14 6.43 -6.37 -11.26
C SER A 14 5.84 -4.99 -10.95
N ALA A 15 6.67 -3.94 -10.96
CA ALA A 15 6.21 -2.56 -10.75
C ALA A 15 5.22 -2.13 -11.83
N GLY A 16 5.44 -2.52 -13.10
CA GLY A 16 4.48 -2.26 -14.18
C GLY A 16 3.13 -2.95 -13.96
N ILE A 17 3.12 -4.18 -13.44
CA ILE A 17 1.87 -4.88 -13.09
C ILE A 17 1.14 -4.17 -11.95
N VAL A 18 1.87 -3.74 -10.92
CA VAL A 18 1.28 -2.98 -9.81
C VAL A 18 0.67 -1.67 -10.30
N GLN A 19 1.36 -0.94 -11.18
CA GLN A 19 0.83 0.29 -11.78
C GLN A 19 -0.44 0.05 -12.59
N LEU A 20 -0.51 -1.04 -13.36
CA LEU A 20 -1.73 -1.40 -14.09
C LEU A 20 -2.90 -1.73 -13.16
N ALA A 21 -2.63 -2.44 -12.05
CA ALA A 21 -3.65 -2.74 -11.07
C ALA A 21 -4.18 -1.48 -10.36
N LEU A 22 -3.30 -0.53 -10.04
CA LEU A 22 -3.71 0.76 -9.48
C LEU A 22 -4.52 1.60 -10.48
N GLN A 23 -4.10 1.64 -11.75
CA GLN A 23 -4.85 2.32 -12.80
C GLN A 23 -6.27 1.76 -12.93
N GLN A 24 -6.43 0.42 -12.87
CA GLN A 24 -7.76 -0.18 -12.91
C GLN A 24 -8.65 0.32 -11.75
N ILE A 25 -8.12 0.39 -10.52
CA ILE A 25 -8.87 0.89 -9.37
C ILE A 25 -9.24 2.37 -9.56
N GLU A 26 -8.31 3.18 -10.07
CA GLU A 26 -8.58 4.59 -10.38
C GLU A 26 -9.68 4.74 -11.45
N ASP A 27 -9.69 3.88 -12.47
CA ASP A 27 -10.69 3.90 -13.53
C ASP A 27 -12.09 3.55 -12.99
N GLU A 28 -12.21 2.56 -12.08
CA GLU A 28 -13.48 2.25 -11.41
C GLU A 28 -13.98 3.42 -10.54
N LEU A 29 -13.07 4.16 -9.90
CA LEU A 29 -13.40 5.33 -9.08
C LEU A 29 -13.86 6.55 -9.90
N GLN A 30 -13.52 6.62 -11.19
CA GLN A 30 -13.95 7.71 -12.09
C GLN A 30 -15.39 7.53 -12.61
N GLY A 31 -15.98 6.35 -12.44
CA GLY A 31 -17.37 6.07 -12.80
C GLY A 31 -18.40 6.73 -11.87
N GLU A 32 -19.69 6.54 -12.17
CA GLU A 32 -20.76 6.87 -11.22
C GLU A 32 -20.71 5.90 -10.03
N VAL A 33 -20.03 6.29 -8.95
CA VAL A 33 -19.88 5.47 -7.74
C VAL A 33 -20.80 5.95 -6.62
N GLY A 34 -21.58 5.02 -6.05
CA GLY A 34 -22.42 5.30 -4.88
C GLY A 34 -21.60 5.35 -3.58
N ALA A 35 -22.15 5.96 -2.51
CA ALA A 35 -21.44 6.05 -1.22
C ALA A 35 -21.09 4.67 -0.62
N GLN A 36 -22.01 3.71 -0.70
CA GLN A 36 -21.78 2.35 -0.20
C GLN A 36 -20.71 1.60 -1.02
N GLU A 37 -20.74 1.75 -2.34
CA GLU A 37 -19.77 1.14 -3.24
C GLU A 37 -18.37 1.74 -3.07
N LEU A 38 -18.29 3.07 -2.92
CA LEU A 38 -17.05 3.76 -2.59
C LEU A 38 -16.48 3.27 -1.24
N ALA A 39 -17.33 3.10 -0.22
CA ALA A 39 -16.90 2.54 1.06
C ALA A 39 -16.34 1.12 0.91
N GLN A 40 -16.94 0.27 0.06
CA GLN A 40 -16.42 -1.07 -0.23
C GLN A 40 -15.05 -1.02 -0.92
N ILE A 41 -14.87 -0.16 -1.92
CA ILE A 41 -13.58 0.01 -2.59
C ILE A 41 -12.50 0.49 -1.59
N LEU A 42 -12.83 1.44 -0.71
CA LEU A 42 -11.89 1.93 0.31
C LEU A 42 -11.51 0.86 1.34
N ARG A 43 -12.40 -0.09 1.66
CA ARG A 43 -12.08 -1.25 2.53
C ARG A 43 -11.06 -2.20 1.91
N GLU A 44 -10.97 -2.29 0.59
CA GLU A 44 -9.91 -3.06 -0.09
C GLU A 44 -8.54 -2.37 0.01
N LEU A 45 -8.53 -1.03 0.08
CA LEU A 45 -7.29 -0.27 0.27
C LEU A 45 -6.78 -0.38 1.73
N HIS A 46 -7.70 -0.34 2.69
CA HIS A 46 -7.43 -0.45 4.11
C HIS A 46 -8.44 -1.35 4.83
N HIS A 47 -7.97 -2.49 5.34
CA HIS A 47 -8.82 -3.41 6.08
C HIS A 47 -8.80 -3.09 7.59
N GLU A 48 -9.97 -2.85 8.16
CA GLU A 48 -10.13 -2.36 9.54
C GLU A 48 -9.70 -3.39 10.59
N ASP A 49 -10.08 -4.65 10.38
CA ASP A 49 -9.82 -5.74 11.33
C ASP A 49 -8.34 -6.14 11.38
N HIS A 50 -7.60 -5.86 10.30
CA HIS A 50 -6.20 -6.23 10.16
C HIS A 50 -5.47 -5.14 9.37
N ARG A 51 -4.79 -4.22 10.05
CA ARG A 51 -4.06 -3.10 9.39
C ARG A 51 -2.98 -3.54 8.40
N GLN A 52 -2.56 -4.79 8.46
CA GLN A 52 -1.61 -5.41 7.52
C GLN A 52 -2.29 -5.96 6.27
N ASP A 53 -3.61 -6.10 6.29
CA ASP A 53 -4.42 -6.56 5.17
C ASP A 53 -4.85 -5.36 4.30
N GLY A 54 -5.01 -5.61 3.01
CA GLY A 54 -5.28 -4.59 1.99
C GLY A 54 -4.02 -4.00 1.36
N VAL A 55 -4.24 -3.06 0.43
CA VAL A 55 -3.17 -2.48 -0.39
C VAL A 55 -2.16 -1.70 0.47
N PHE A 56 -2.63 -0.93 1.45
CA PHE A 56 -1.75 -0.13 2.32
C PHE A 56 -0.82 -0.99 3.18
N GLY A 57 -1.33 -2.08 3.75
CA GLY A 57 -0.50 -3.03 4.51
C GLY A 57 0.59 -3.66 3.64
N SER A 58 0.24 -4.03 2.40
CA SER A 58 1.19 -4.57 1.42
C SER A 58 2.29 -3.57 1.04
N LEU A 59 1.93 -2.30 0.85
CA LEU A 59 2.88 -1.22 0.54
C LEU A 59 3.79 -0.91 1.74
N ALA A 60 3.24 -0.83 2.95
CA ALA A 60 4.01 -0.62 4.16
C ALA A 60 5.01 -1.76 4.39
N GLN A 61 4.58 -3.01 4.22
CA GLN A 61 5.47 -4.16 4.33
C GLN A 61 6.61 -4.13 3.30
N LEU A 62 6.34 -3.71 2.06
CA LEU A 62 7.37 -3.55 1.03
C LEU A 62 8.44 -2.53 1.46
N LEU A 63 8.02 -1.39 2.03
CA LEU A 63 8.92 -0.35 2.54
C LEU A 63 9.71 -0.84 3.76
N THR A 64 9.08 -1.57 4.68
CA THR A 64 9.78 -2.21 5.81
C THR A 64 10.88 -3.16 5.33
N VAL A 65 10.59 -3.99 4.31
CA VAL A 65 11.60 -4.89 3.72
C VAL A 65 12.72 -4.10 3.03
N ALA A 66 12.41 -2.97 2.41
CA ALA A 66 13.41 -2.07 1.86
C ALA A 66 14.27 -1.44 2.97
N GLY A 67 13.68 -1.01 4.08
CA GLY A 67 14.38 -0.51 5.27
C GLY A 67 15.36 -1.54 5.82
N GLN A 68 14.91 -2.79 5.98
CA GLN A 68 15.78 -3.91 6.38
C GLN A 68 16.90 -4.22 5.38
N ALA A 69 16.68 -3.94 4.09
CA ALA A 69 17.73 -4.08 3.08
C ALA A 69 18.74 -2.93 3.17
N ALA A 70 18.29 -1.71 3.48
CA ALA A 70 19.14 -0.54 3.71
C ALA A 70 20.01 -0.70 4.96
N GLU A 71 19.45 -1.21 6.07
CA GLU A 71 20.19 -1.53 7.30
C GLU A 71 21.40 -2.44 7.02
N ARG A 72 21.24 -3.41 6.11
CA ARG A 72 22.33 -4.34 5.73
C ARG A 72 23.46 -3.69 4.94
N ILE A 73 23.25 -2.49 4.41
CA ILE A 73 24.21 -1.75 3.59
C ILE A 73 24.84 -0.61 4.40
N GLU A 74 24.20 -0.20 5.50
CA GLU A 74 24.64 0.90 6.36
C GLU A 74 25.81 0.46 7.25
N PRO A 75 26.99 1.08 7.12
CA PRO A 75 28.17 0.68 7.88
C PRO A 75 28.02 0.98 9.38
N ASP A 76 27.37 2.08 9.73
CA ASP A 76 27.32 2.61 11.11
C ASP A 76 25.96 2.40 11.81
N HIS A 77 24.94 1.90 11.08
CA HIS A 77 23.60 1.58 11.58
C HIS A 77 22.90 2.73 12.33
N ASP A 78 23.19 3.98 11.99
CA ASP A 78 22.52 5.16 12.54
C ASP A 78 21.11 5.37 11.97
N GLY A 79 20.75 4.62 10.93
CA GLY A 79 19.44 4.63 10.32
C GLY A 79 19.25 5.75 9.29
N GLU A 80 20.31 6.40 8.80
CA GLU A 80 20.21 7.43 7.77
C GLU A 80 19.48 6.92 6.51
N MET A 81 19.73 5.67 6.10
CA MET A 81 19.10 5.06 4.92
C MET A 81 17.82 4.29 5.26
N SER A 82 17.75 3.63 6.42
CA SER A 82 16.62 2.76 6.78
C SER A 82 15.49 3.50 7.47
N GLY A 83 15.82 4.53 8.27
CA GLY A 83 14.87 5.35 9.04
C GLY A 83 13.76 5.93 8.16
N PRO A 84 14.08 6.64 7.07
CA PRO A 84 13.06 7.20 6.17
C PRO A 84 12.13 6.15 5.54
N LEU A 85 12.60 4.92 5.33
CA LEU A 85 11.81 3.83 4.77
C LEU A 85 10.82 3.26 5.80
N HIS A 86 11.25 3.11 7.04
CA HIS A 86 10.37 2.70 8.14
C HIS A 86 9.35 3.78 8.49
N GLU A 87 9.75 5.05 8.46
CA GLU A 87 8.84 6.18 8.66
C GLU A 87 7.77 6.21 7.55
N ALA A 88 8.17 6.05 6.29
CA ALA A 88 7.22 5.98 5.18
C ALA A 88 6.24 4.80 5.31
N ALA A 89 6.70 3.63 5.77
CA ALA A 89 5.84 2.49 6.05
C ALA A 89 4.79 2.83 7.13
N ALA A 90 5.22 3.46 8.24
CA ALA A 90 4.34 3.88 9.32
C ALA A 90 3.31 4.92 8.86
N LEU A 91 3.72 5.90 8.04
CA LEU A 91 2.80 6.91 7.51
C LEU A 91 1.67 6.30 6.66
N ILE A 92 1.95 5.24 5.91
CA ILE A 92 0.94 4.54 5.12
C ILE A 92 -0.11 3.89 6.02
N THR A 93 0.30 3.14 7.04
CA THR A 93 -0.65 2.41 7.90
C THR A 93 -1.33 3.31 8.92
N ASP A 94 -0.57 4.20 9.57
CA ASP A 94 -1.04 4.93 10.74
C ASP A 94 -1.72 6.24 10.37
N SER A 95 -1.32 6.87 9.25
CA SER A 95 -1.96 8.09 8.77
C SER A 95 -2.92 7.80 7.63
N ALA A 96 -2.46 7.27 6.49
CA ALA A 96 -3.33 7.07 5.33
C ALA A 96 -4.42 6.03 5.61
N GLY A 97 -4.08 4.92 6.28
CA GLY A 97 -5.04 3.93 6.75
C GLY A 97 -6.11 4.53 7.66
N LEU A 98 -5.72 5.28 8.70
CA LEU A 98 -6.65 5.89 9.65
C LEU A 98 -7.62 6.90 8.99
N HIS A 99 -7.12 7.75 8.08
CA HIS A 99 -8.00 8.69 7.38
C HIS A 99 -8.96 7.96 6.43
N THR A 100 -8.49 6.88 5.81
CA THR A 100 -9.33 6.03 4.94
C THR A 100 -10.41 5.33 5.75
N TYR A 101 -10.09 4.81 6.93
CA TYR A 101 -11.06 4.26 7.88
C TYR A 101 -12.18 5.26 8.19
N TYR A 102 -11.82 6.50 8.58
CA TYR A 102 -12.83 7.51 8.89
C TYR A 102 -13.68 7.91 7.69
N ALA A 103 -13.08 7.99 6.49
CA ALA A 103 -13.83 8.25 5.26
C ALA A 103 -14.83 7.12 4.95
N THR A 104 -14.39 5.86 5.02
CA THR A 104 -15.24 4.68 4.85
C THR A 104 -16.43 4.71 5.81
N ARG A 105 -16.18 4.98 7.09
CA ARG A 105 -17.23 5.04 8.11
C ARG A 105 -18.23 6.19 7.89
N ALA A 106 -17.77 7.32 7.37
CA ALA A 106 -18.65 8.43 7.01
C ALA A 106 -19.54 8.10 5.80
N LEU A 107 -19.02 7.32 4.85
CA LEU A 107 -19.72 6.90 3.64
C LEU A 107 -20.74 5.78 3.89
N ASP A 108 -20.42 4.83 4.77
CA ASP A 108 -21.26 3.68 5.10
C ASP A 108 -21.28 3.39 6.61
N PRO A 109 -22.06 4.17 7.40
CA PRO A 109 -22.11 4.01 8.86
C PRO A 109 -22.78 2.70 9.34
N GLN A 110 -23.53 2.02 8.48
CA GLN A 110 -24.30 0.81 8.83
C GLN A 110 -23.57 -0.48 8.44
N GLY A 111 -22.53 -0.41 7.61
CA GLY A 111 -21.77 -1.58 7.13
C GLY A 111 -21.03 -2.38 8.19
N GLU A 112 -20.85 -1.85 9.41
CA GLU A 112 -20.28 -2.60 10.56
C GLU A 112 -21.31 -3.49 11.28
N ALA A 113 -22.62 -3.27 11.07
CA ALA A 113 -23.69 -3.92 11.84
C ALA A 113 -24.26 -5.20 11.18
N ALA A 114 -23.73 -5.62 10.03
CA ALA A 114 -24.21 -6.74 9.23
C ALA A 114 -23.31 -7.98 9.34
#